data_AF-A0A956ZHN6-F1
#
_entry.id   AF-A0A956ZHN6-F1
#
_cell.length_a   1.000
_cell.length_b   1.000
_cell.length_c   1.000
_cell.angle_alpha   90.00
_cell.angle_beta   90.00
_cell.angle_gamma   90.00
#
_symmetry.space_group_name_H-M   'P 1'
#
loop_
_entity.id
_entity.type
_entity.pdbx_description
1 polymer ?
#
loop_
_entity_poly.entity_id
_entity_poly.type
_entity_poly.pdbx_seq_one_letter_code
_entity_poly.pdbx_strand_id
1 'polypeptide(L)' 'MTLPLEEIFVLDLTRARAGPTAARQLADWGADVLKIEEPPLADSPEGITGGRNTPDFQNLHRNKR' A
#
# COMPACT_ATOMS: atom_id res chain seq x y z
N MET A 1 21.13 -10.58 5.06
CA MET A 1 20.39 -11.64 4.34
C MET A 1 19.56 -10.95 3.30
N THR A 2 19.56 -11.46 2.07
CA THR A 2 18.76 -10.91 0.97
C THR A 2 17.33 -11.43 1.07
N LEU A 3 16.34 -10.56 0.77
CA LEU A 3 14.93 -10.96 0.79
C LEU A 3 14.50 -11.46 -0.60
N PRO A 4 13.52 -12.37 -0.70
CA PRO A 4 13.18 -13.02 -1.97
C PRO A 4 12.81 -12.09 -3.14
N LEU A 5 12.36 -10.86 -2.87
CA LEU A 5 11.93 -9.89 -3.88
C LEU A 5 12.70 -8.56 -3.83
N GLU A 6 13.91 -8.52 -3.25
CA GLU A 6 14.63 -7.26 -3.00
C GLU A 6 14.97 -6.43 -4.25
N GLU A 7 15.05 -7.06 -5.43
CA GLU A 7 15.34 -6.39 -6.71
C GLU A 7 14.08 -5.99 -7.48
N ILE A 8 12.89 -6.24 -6.93
CA ILE A 8 11.62 -5.97 -7.59
C ILE A 8 11.06 -4.63 -7.16
N PHE A 9 10.81 -3.76 -8.14
CA PHE A 9 10.04 -2.54 -7.95
C PHE A 9 8.58 -2.74 -8.34
N VAL A 10 7.65 -2.32 -7.48
CA VAL A 10 6.20 -2.46 -7.69
C VAL A 10 5.52 -1.10 -7.59
N LEU A 11 4.73 -0.78 -8.61
CA LEU A 11 3.81 0.35 -8.58
C LEU A 11 2.42 -0.12 -8.10
N ASP A 12 2.05 0.22 -6.86
CA ASP A 12 0.78 -0.17 -6.25
C ASP A 12 -0.30 0.90 -6.50
N LEU A 13 -1.13 0.67 -7.52
CA LEU A 13 -2.32 1.46 -7.87
C LEU A 13 -3.60 0.94 -7.22
N THR A 14 -3.49 0.01 -6.27
CA THR A 14 -4.64 -0.70 -5.71
C THR A 14 -5.34 0.08 -4.60
N ARG A 15 -6.62 -0.27 -4.39
CA ARG A 15 -7.53 0.36 -3.42
C ARG A 15 -8.33 -0.69 -2.65
N ALA A 16 -9.02 -0.24 -1.61
CA ALA A 16 -9.81 -1.06 -0.70
C ALA A 16 -8.96 -2.17 -0.04
N ARG A 17 -9.23 -3.44 -0.31
CA ARG A 17 -8.65 -4.55 0.48
C ARG A 17 -7.88 -5.59 -0.31
N ALA A 18 -8.46 -6.14 -1.38
CA ALA A 18 -7.87 -7.28 -2.09
C ALA A 18 -6.51 -6.94 -2.71
N GLY A 19 -6.43 -5.83 -3.45
CA GLY A 19 -5.18 -5.37 -4.06
C GLY A 19 -4.12 -4.97 -3.03
N PRO A 20 -4.45 -4.14 -2.02
CA PRO A 20 -3.49 -3.79 -0.99
C PRO A 20 -2.95 -5.00 -0.23
N THR A 21 -3.79 -6.01 0.02
CA THR A 21 -3.39 -7.29 0.62
C THR A 21 -2.36 -8.01 -0.25
N ALA A 22 -2.58 -8.10 -1.56
CA ALA A 22 -1.64 -8.73 -2.48
C ALA A 22 -0.30 -7.98 -2.51
N ALA A 23 -0.33 -6.66 -2.72
CA ALA A 23 0.88 -5.83 -2.78
C ALA A 23 1.66 -5.83 -1.46
N ARG A 24 0.97 -5.95 -0.32
CA ARG A 24 1.61 -6.08 1.00
C ARG A 24 2.46 -7.34 1.12
N GLN A 25 2.02 -8.47 0.57
CA GLN A 25 2.83 -9.69 0.59
C GLN A 25 4.13 -9.52 -0.19
N LEU A 26 4.11 -8.75 -1.29
CA LEU A 26 5.30 -8.44 -2.06
C LEU A 26 6.27 -7.57 -1.26
N ALA A 27 5.76 -6.53 -0.59
CA ALA A 27 6.54 -5.67 0.30
C ALA A 27 7.15 -6.46 1.48
N ASP A 28 6.36 -7.35 2.11
CA ASP A 28 6.82 -8.20 3.22
C ASP A 28 7.93 -9.19 2.79
N TRP A 29 8.03 -9.50 1.49
CA TRP A 29 9.12 -10.30 0.91
C TRP A 29 10.24 -9.47 0.30
N GLY A 30 10.27 -8.16 0.57
CA GLY A 30 11.40 -7.28 0.25
C GLY A 30 11.25 -6.43 -1.00
N ALA A 31 10.13 -6.52 -1.72
CA ALA A 31 9.92 -5.66 -2.89
C ALA A 31 9.85 -4.18 -2.48
N ASP A 32 10.38 -3.30 -3.33
CA ASP A 32 10.22 -1.86 -3.21
C ASP A 32 8.86 -1.45 -3.78
N VAL A 33 7.86 -1.31 -2.90
CA VAL A 33 6.48 -1.03 -3.28
C VAL A 33 6.17 0.45 -3.08
N LEU A 34 5.96 1.17 -4.19
CA LEU A 34 5.49 2.54 -4.20
C LEU A 34 3.97 2.58 -4.35
N LYS A 35 3.27 3.03 -3.30
CA LYS A 35 1.83 3.22 -3.36
C LYS A 35 1.51 4.57 -3.99
N ILE A 36 0.71 4.53 -5.05
CA ILE A 36 0.16 5.75 -5.63
C ILE A 36 -1.20 6.01 -4.99
N GLU A 37 -1.37 7.22 -4.47
CA GLU A 37 -2.60 7.67 -3.82
C GLU A 37 -3.24 8.79 -4.62
N GLU A 38 -4.57 8.81 -4.59
CA GLU A 38 -5.34 9.90 -5.18
C GLU A 38 -5.11 11.19 -4.38
N PRO A 39 -5.07 12.36 -5.04
CA PRO A 39 -5.11 13.62 -4.33
C PRO A 39 -6.35 13.70 -3.43
N PRO A 40 -6.26 14.34 -2.26
CA PRO A 40 -7.42 14.51 -1.39
C PRO A 40 -8.54 15.24 -2.14
N LEU A 41 -9.75 14.67 -2.09
CA LEU A 41 -10.95 15.30 -2.62
C LEU A 41 -11.49 16.30 -1.60
N ALA A 42 -11.97 17.46 -2.04
CA ALA A 42 -12.48 18.52 -1.16
C ALA A 42 -13.58 18.02 -0.20
N ASP A 43 -14.45 17.14 -0.69
CA ASP A 43 -15.59 16.61 0.08
C ASP A 43 -15.32 15.24 0.73
N SER A 44 -14.12 14.66 0.52
CA SER A 44 -13.72 13.37 1.08
C SER A 44 -12.20 13.33 1.27
N PRO A 45 -11.67 13.97 2.32
CA PRO A 45 -10.22 14.04 2.56
C PRO A 45 -9.59 12.68 2.86
N GLU A 46 -10.40 11.69 3.27
CA GLU A 46 -9.96 10.32 3.58
C GLU A 46 -10.12 9.35 2.40
N GLY A 47 -10.79 9.77 1.31
CA GLY A 47 -11.03 8.95 0.13
C GLY A 47 -11.86 7.68 0.40
N ILE A 48 -11.92 6.79 -0.59
CA ILE A 48 -12.66 5.52 -0.51
C ILE A 48 -11.94 4.51 0.41
N THR A 49 -10.66 4.71 0.65
CA THR A 49 -9.80 3.80 1.44
C THR A 49 -9.82 4.08 2.94
N GLY A 50 -10.47 5.17 3.37
CA GLY A 50 -10.52 5.59 4.76
C GLY A 50 -9.23 6.24 5.25
N GLY A 51 -9.26 6.73 6.50
CA GLY A 51 -8.16 7.49 7.07
C GLY A 51 -6.85 6.70 7.20
N ARG A 52 -5.73 7.40 7.01
CA ARG A 52 -4.35 6.85 7.10
C ARG A 52 -4.02 6.23 8.46
N ASN A 53 -4.58 6.76 9.55
CA ASN A 53 -4.28 6.32 10.92
C ASN A 53 -5.25 5.24 11.43
N THR A 54 -6.02 4.61 10.54
CA THR A 54 -6.93 3.52 10.90
C THR A 54 -6.18 2.19 11.00
N PRO A 55 -6.64 1.24 11.84
CA PRO A 55 -6.05 -0.10 11.90
C PRO A 55 -6.03 -0.83 10.55
N ASP A 56 -7.06 -0.64 9.72
CA ASP A 56 -7.16 -1.26 8.40
C ASP A 56 -6.05 -0.75 7.48
N PHE A 57 -5.87 0.58 7.42
CA PHE A 57 -4.82 1.18 6.59
C PHE A 57 -3.42 0.73 7.03
N GLN A 58 -3.14 0.80 8.33
CA GLN A 58 -1.84 0.40 8.88
C GLN A 58 -1.54 -1.08 8.64
N ASN A 59 -2.56 -1.94 8.68
CA ASN A 59 -2.39 -3.36 8.38
C ASN A 59 -2.11 -3.62 6.89
N LEU A 60 -2.84 -2.94 5.99
CA LEU A 60 -2.80 -3.20 4.55
C LEU A 60 -1.63 -2.51 3.82
N HIS A 61 -1.07 -1.45 4.41
CA HIS A 61 -0.10 -0.59 3.73
C HIS A 61 1.27 -0.52 4.40
N ARG A 62 1.55 -1.33 5.42
CA ARG A 62 2.91 -1.47 5.97
C ARG A 62 3.93 -1.84 4.88
N ASN A 63 5.19 -1.46 5.10
CA ASN A 63 6.33 -1.72 4.21
C ASN A 63 6.20 -1.12 2.80
N LYS A 64 5.21 -0.24 2.56
CA LYS A 64 5.04 0.52 1.31
C LYS A 64 5.48 1.98 1.51
N ARG A 65 5.93 2.61 0.43
CA ARG A 65 6.28 4.04 0.35
C ARG A 65 5.12 4.86 -0.19
#